data_AF-A0AA96Q9Y2-F1
#
_entry.id   AF-A0AA96Q9Y2-F1
#
_cell.length_a   1.000
_cell.length_b   1.000
_cell.length_c   1.000
_cell.angle_alpha   90.00
_cell.angle_beta   90.00
_cell.angle_gamma   90.00
#
_symmetry.space_group_name_H-M   'P 1'
#
loop_
_entity.id
_entity.type
_entity.pdbx_description
1 polymer ?
#
loop_
_entity_poly.entity_id
_entity_poly.type
_entity_poly.pdbx_seq_one_letter_code
_entity_poly.pdbx_strand_id
1 'polypeptide(L)'
;MGAIITPAERDRVLARMAEQTISGRRTPRRYVLSGLLRCGRCGGKLFASPRENSRRYVCLSGPDHGGCGRLTVVAEPLEHLLTEAVLQRLDGPELSQLLTGDTQAAELSEGLAADSEQLDQLAVMFGKREISAREWRAAREPMNGACAIGNGSCASPPRLRPCLACPGRQESCASSGLC
;
A
#
# COMPACT_ATOMS: atom_id res chain seq x y z
N MET A 1 -35.74 13.54 -25.77
CA MET A 1 -35.12 12.42 -25.04
C MET A 1 -34.22 13.04 -23.97
N GLY A 2 -34.78 13.35 -22.81
CA GLY A 2 -34.09 14.12 -21.77
C GLY A 2 -33.05 13.26 -21.05
N ALA A 3 -31.86 13.79 -20.84
CA ALA A 3 -30.85 13.13 -20.01
C ALA A 3 -31.35 13.06 -18.56
N ILE A 4 -31.20 11.88 -17.93
CA ILE A 4 -31.62 11.60 -16.55
C ILE A 4 -30.77 12.38 -15.53
N ILE A 5 -29.58 12.82 -15.92
CA ILE A 5 -28.67 13.65 -15.11
C ILE A 5 -28.09 14.78 -15.97
N THR A 6 -27.92 15.95 -15.38
CA THR A 6 -27.23 17.06 -16.04
C THR A 6 -25.73 16.77 -16.16
N PRO A 7 -25.04 17.37 -17.17
CA PRO A 7 -23.59 17.24 -17.29
C PRO A 7 -22.85 17.66 -16.01
N ALA A 8 -23.31 18.72 -15.33
CA ALA A 8 -22.71 19.19 -14.09
C ALA A 8 -22.87 18.19 -12.93
N GLU A 9 -24.01 17.49 -12.83
CA GLU A 9 -24.22 16.45 -11.82
C GLU A 9 -23.35 15.22 -12.08
N ARG A 10 -23.24 14.81 -13.35
CA ARG A 10 -22.32 13.74 -13.76
C ARG A 10 -20.89 14.07 -13.36
N ASP A 11 -20.43 15.29 -13.66
CA ASP A 11 -19.04 15.67 -13.43
C ASP A 11 -18.73 15.77 -11.92
N ARG A 12 -19.69 16.19 -11.08
CA ARG A 12 -19.57 16.12 -9.61
C ARG A 12 -19.45 14.69 -9.09
N VAL A 13 -20.24 13.75 -9.64
CA VAL A 13 -20.16 12.33 -9.25
C VAL A 13 -18.81 11.74 -9.64
N LEU A 14 -18.32 12.05 -10.84
CA LEU A 14 -17.01 11.59 -11.31
C LEU A 14 -15.86 12.13 -10.45
N ALA A 15 -15.90 13.41 -10.06
CA ALA A 15 -14.92 14.00 -9.16
C ALA A 15 -14.91 13.29 -7.79
N ARG A 16 -16.08 13.02 -7.21
CA ARG A 16 -16.20 12.32 -5.93
C ARG A 16 -15.69 10.88 -5.99
N MET A 17 -15.92 10.17 -7.10
CA MET A 17 -15.40 8.82 -7.29
C MET A 17 -13.88 8.82 -7.47
N ALA A 18 -13.32 9.80 -8.18
CA ALA A 18 -11.89 9.98 -8.34
C ALA A 18 -11.20 10.22 -6.98
N GLU A 19 -11.74 11.09 -6.14
CA GLU A 19 -11.27 11.32 -4.76
C GLU A 19 -11.28 10.04 -3.92
N GLN A 20 -12.36 9.23 -4.02
CA GLN A 20 -12.45 7.97 -3.30
C GLN A 20 -11.45 6.92 -3.79
N THR A 21 -11.19 6.84 -5.10
CA THR A 21 -10.14 5.96 -5.64
C THR A 21 -8.74 6.34 -5.15
N ILE A 22 -8.51 7.62 -4.85
CA ILE A 22 -7.22 8.14 -4.36
C ILE A 22 -7.00 7.81 -2.87
N SER A 23 -8.08 7.68 -2.09
CA SER A 23 -7.99 7.62 -0.62
C SER A 23 -7.27 6.41 -0.02
N GLY A 24 -6.94 5.36 -0.79
CA GLY A 24 -6.04 4.24 -0.41
C GLY A 24 -6.49 3.36 0.77
N ARG A 25 -7.38 3.85 1.65
CA ARG A 25 -7.99 3.15 2.77
C ARG A 25 -9.13 2.29 2.25
N ARG A 26 -8.76 1.22 1.57
CA ARG A 26 -9.70 0.13 1.30
C ARG A 26 -10.04 -0.54 2.63
N THR A 27 -11.32 -0.63 2.98
CA THR A 27 -11.77 -1.44 4.12
C THR A 27 -11.09 -2.81 4.07
N PRO A 28 -10.49 -3.30 5.18
CA PRO A 28 -9.80 -4.57 5.19
C PRO A 28 -10.74 -5.66 4.67
N ARG A 29 -10.33 -6.29 3.57
CA ARG A 29 -11.15 -7.30 2.92
C ARG A 29 -10.89 -8.64 3.59
N ARG A 30 -11.96 -9.29 4.04
CA ARG A 30 -11.92 -10.66 4.57
C ARG A 30 -11.30 -11.68 3.59
N TYR A 31 -11.31 -11.35 2.30
CA TYR A 31 -10.75 -12.17 1.21
C TYR A 31 -9.78 -11.32 0.39
N VAL A 32 -8.51 -11.30 0.81
CA VAL A 32 -7.46 -10.47 0.20
C VAL A 32 -7.12 -10.90 -1.24
N LEU A 33 -7.29 -12.19 -1.57
CA LEU A 33 -6.89 -12.75 -2.87
C LEU A 33 -8.05 -12.92 -3.87
N SER A 34 -9.27 -12.53 -3.49
CA SER A 34 -10.44 -12.68 -4.37
C SER A 34 -10.24 -11.89 -5.67
N GLY A 35 -10.32 -12.58 -6.81
CA GLY A 35 -10.11 -11.98 -8.13
C GLY A 35 -8.66 -11.80 -8.56
N LEU A 36 -7.68 -12.07 -7.70
CA LEU A 36 -6.25 -12.13 -8.06
C LEU A 36 -5.87 -13.52 -8.55
N LEU A 37 -6.36 -14.55 -7.86
CA LEU A 37 -6.08 -15.95 -8.18
C LEU A 37 -6.68 -16.34 -9.54
N ARG A 38 -5.95 -17.21 -10.26
CA ARG A 38 -6.32 -17.76 -11.56
C ARG A 38 -6.28 -19.29 -11.51
N CYS A 39 -7.22 -19.91 -12.21
CA CYS A 39 -7.29 -21.37 -12.28
C CYS A 39 -6.20 -21.88 -13.23
N GLY A 40 -5.31 -22.74 -12.73
CA GLY A 40 -4.27 -23.37 -13.58
C GLY A 40 -4.82 -24.29 -14.68
N ARG A 41 -6.11 -24.63 -14.66
CA ARG A 41 -6.76 -25.47 -15.69
C ARG A 41 -7.44 -24.67 -16.79
N CYS A 42 -8.25 -23.67 -16.42
CA CYS A 42 -9.07 -22.92 -17.37
C CYS A 42 -8.73 -21.43 -17.47
N GLY A 43 -7.74 -20.95 -16.71
CA GLY A 43 -7.37 -19.53 -16.64
C GLY A 43 -8.40 -18.61 -15.97
N GLY A 44 -9.59 -19.12 -15.63
CA GLY A 44 -10.66 -18.35 -15.00
C GLY A 44 -10.28 -17.79 -13.63
N LYS A 45 -10.93 -16.70 -13.21
CA LYS A 45 -10.71 -16.10 -11.89
C LYS A 45 -11.25 -17.02 -10.79
N LEU A 46 -10.57 -17.07 -9.65
CA LEU A 46 -11.14 -17.69 -8.45
C LEU A 46 -11.85 -16.63 -7.62
N PHE A 47 -12.98 -17.04 -7.06
CA PHE A 47 -13.86 -16.22 -6.25
C PHE A 47 -13.89 -16.72 -4.82
N ALA A 48 -14.02 -15.80 -3.88
CA ALA A 48 -14.24 -16.14 -2.48
C ALA A 48 -15.58 -16.87 -2.31
N SER A 49 -15.56 -17.99 -1.58
CA SER A 49 -16.75 -18.74 -1.24
C SER A 49 -16.70 -19.13 0.24
N PRO A 50 -17.63 -18.64 1.08
CA PRO A 50 -17.67 -19.03 2.49
C PRO A 50 -18.15 -20.49 2.66
N ARG A 51 -17.72 -21.10 3.76
CA ARG A 51 -18.38 -22.24 4.42
C ARG A 51 -18.49 -21.95 5.90
N GLU A 52 -19.32 -22.74 6.55
CA GLU A 52 -19.57 -22.72 7.99
C GLU A 52 -18.27 -22.71 8.81
N ASN A 53 -17.30 -23.57 8.47
CA ASN A 53 -16.06 -23.71 9.24
C ASN A 53 -14.78 -23.34 8.47
N SER A 54 -14.88 -22.83 7.24
CA SER A 54 -13.69 -22.45 6.47
C SER A 54 -13.98 -21.45 5.36
N ARG A 55 -12.94 -20.74 4.96
CA ARG A 55 -12.93 -19.85 3.79
C ARG A 55 -12.18 -20.52 2.65
N ARG A 56 -12.69 -20.40 1.43
CA ARG A 56 -12.08 -20.98 0.23
C ARG A 56 -12.16 -20.06 -0.98
N TYR A 57 -11.31 -20.35 -1.95
CA TYR A 57 -11.32 -19.78 -3.28
C TYR A 57 -11.76 -20.86 -4.26
N VAL A 58 -12.80 -20.57 -5.05
CA VAL A 58 -13.39 -21.53 -6.00
C VAL A 58 -13.38 -20.94 -7.39
N CYS A 59 -12.99 -21.75 -8.37
CA CYS A 59 -13.23 -21.45 -9.77
C CYS A 59 -14.70 -21.74 -10.09
N LEU A 60 -15.57 -20.74 -9.97
CA LEU A 60 -17.01 -20.93 -10.15
C LEU A 60 -17.36 -21.13 -11.62
N SER A 61 -18.16 -22.17 -11.91
CA SER A 61 -18.77 -22.38 -13.22
C SER A 61 -20.09 -21.62 -13.32
N GLY A 62 -20.38 -21.08 -14.50
CA GLY A 62 -21.65 -20.39 -14.79
C GLY A 62 -21.48 -19.27 -15.82
N PRO A 63 -22.59 -18.77 -16.38
CA PRO A 63 -22.57 -17.71 -17.39
C PRO A 63 -21.95 -16.41 -16.86
N ASP A 64 -22.11 -16.12 -15.56
CA ASP A 64 -21.58 -14.90 -14.93
C ASP A 64 -20.08 -14.97 -14.59
N HIS A 65 -19.49 -16.17 -14.56
CA HIS A 65 -18.16 -16.39 -13.98
C HIS A 65 -17.16 -17.05 -14.93
N GLY A 66 -17.64 -17.82 -15.92
CA GLY A 66 -16.80 -18.40 -16.97
C GLY A 66 -15.72 -19.39 -16.48
N GLY A 67 -15.81 -19.86 -15.23
CA GLY A 67 -14.87 -20.82 -14.66
C GLY A 67 -15.26 -22.27 -14.92
N CYS A 68 -14.36 -23.19 -14.61
CA CYS A 68 -14.56 -24.61 -14.86
C CYS A 68 -15.25 -25.39 -13.73
N GLY A 69 -15.42 -24.81 -12.53
CA GLY A 69 -16.02 -25.51 -11.37
C GLY A 69 -15.08 -26.50 -10.66
N ARG A 70 -13.89 -26.77 -11.19
CA ARG A 70 -13.07 -27.94 -10.82
C ARG A 70 -11.91 -27.64 -9.86
N LEU A 71 -11.67 -26.37 -9.55
CA LEU A 71 -10.57 -25.98 -8.67
C LEU A 71 -11.14 -25.28 -7.43
N THR A 72 -10.81 -25.82 -6.27
CA THR A 72 -11.12 -25.24 -4.96
C THR A 72 -9.87 -25.29 -4.11
N VAL A 73 -9.56 -24.18 -3.43
CA VAL A 73 -8.40 -24.06 -2.54
C VAL A 73 -8.85 -23.44 -1.22
N VAL A 74 -8.42 -24.00 -0.10
CA VAL A 74 -8.69 -23.42 1.22
C VAL A 74 -7.89 -22.13 1.37
N ALA A 75 -8.55 -21.05 1.76
CA ALA A 75 -7.98 -19.70 1.73
C ALA A 75 -6.84 -19.54 2.74
N GLU A 76 -6.96 -20.11 3.94
CA GLU A 76 -6.05 -19.88 5.05
C GLU A 76 -4.60 -20.35 4.80
N PRO A 77 -4.33 -21.61 4.45
CA PRO A 77 -2.97 -22.05 4.16
C PRO A 77 -2.40 -21.37 2.90
N LEU A 78 -3.24 -21.09 1.90
CA LEU A 78 -2.82 -20.38 0.68
C LEU A 78 -2.40 -18.94 0.99
N GLU A 79 -3.19 -18.22 1.77
CA GLU A 79 -2.88 -16.85 2.17
C GLU A 79 -1.64 -16.79 3.04
N HIS A 80 -1.45 -17.76 3.93
CA HIS A 80 -0.24 -17.84 4.75
C HIS A 80 1.01 -18.03 3.89
N LEU A 81 1.01 -19.02 3.00
CA LEU A 81 2.11 -19.27 2.06
C LEU A 81 2.45 -18.03 1.21
N LEU A 82 1.42 -17.34 0.70
CA LEU A 82 1.62 -16.13 -0.10
C LEU A 82 2.15 -14.97 0.73
N THR A 83 1.72 -14.86 1.99
CA THR A 83 2.24 -13.83 2.91
C THR A 83 3.72 -14.07 3.16
N GLU A 84 4.12 -15.30 3.47
CA GLU A 84 5.53 -15.66 3.67
C GLU A 84 6.37 -15.40 2.42
N ALA A 85 5.90 -15.83 1.25
CA ALA A 85 6.61 -15.61 -0.01
C ALA A 85 6.77 -14.11 -0.34
N VAL A 86 5.75 -13.29 -0.05
CA VAL A 86 5.83 -11.84 -0.21
C VAL A 86 6.84 -11.24 0.76
N LEU A 87 6.80 -11.61 2.04
CA LEU A 87 7.75 -11.10 3.03
C LEU A 87 9.20 -11.45 2.65
N GLN A 88 9.46 -12.71 2.27
CA GLN A 88 10.77 -13.13 1.76
C GLN A 88 11.24 -12.31 0.56
N ARG A 89 10.32 -11.92 -0.32
CA ARG A 89 10.65 -11.10 -1.50
C ARG A 89 10.92 -9.64 -1.12
N LEU A 90 10.22 -9.11 -0.12
CA LEU A 90 10.41 -7.76 0.40
C LEU A 90 11.72 -7.64 1.19
N ASP A 91 12.11 -8.69 1.92
CA ASP A 91 13.39 -8.77 2.63
C ASP A 91 14.59 -8.99 1.69
N GLY A 92 14.35 -9.10 0.38
CA GLY A 92 15.37 -9.34 -0.63
C GLY A 92 16.19 -8.08 -0.99
N PRO A 93 17.47 -8.23 -1.36
CA PRO A 93 18.38 -7.11 -1.65
C PRO A 93 17.97 -6.28 -2.88
N GLU A 94 17.17 -6.85 -3.78
CA GLU A 94 16.70 -6.15 -4.97
C GLU A 94 15.70 -5.03 -4.62
N LEU A 95 14.84 -5.24 -3.60
CA LEU A 95 13.94 -4.19 -3.16
C LEU A 95 14.73 -3.09 -2.43
N SER A 96 15.66 -3.46 -1.56
CA SER A 96 16.48 -2.47 -0.86
C SER A 96 17.26 -1.59 -1.83
N GLN A 97 17.79 -2.15 -2.92
CA GLN A 97 18.48 -1.42 -3.98
C GLN A 97 17.57 -0.43 -4.72
N LEU A 98 16.32 -0.82 -5.00
CA LEU A 98 15.34 0.07 -5.61
C LEU A 98 14.93 1.21 -4.68
N LEU A 99 14.87 0.96 -3.37
CA LEU A 99 14.53 1.96 -2.36
C LEU A 99 15.68 2.95 -2.10
N THR A 100 16.95 2.51 -2.19
CA THR A 100 18.11 3.40 -2.00
C THR A 100 18.27 4.48 -3.07
N GLY A 101 17.61 4.36 -4.22
CA GLY A 101 17.61 5.40 -5.26
C GLY A 101 16.65 6.56 -4.98
N ASP A 102 15.80 6.44 -3.97
CA ASP A 102 14.84 7.46 -3.59
C ASP A 102 15.41 8.29 -2.43
N THR A 103 16.05 9.40 -2.77
CA THR A 103 16.72 10.29 -1.80
C THR A 103 15.79 10.76 -0.71
N GLN A 104 14.50 10.93 -1.01
CA GLN A 104 13.52 11.35 -0.02
C GLN A 104 13.14 10.22 0.94
N ALA A 105 13.09 8.97 0.46
CA ALA A 105 12.91 7.82 1.35
C ALA A 105 14.14 7.63 2.27
N ALA A 106 15.34 7.86 1.74
CA ALA A 106 16.58 7.82 2.52
C ALA A 106 16.61 8.90 3.61
N GLU A 107 16.37 10.17 3.26
CA GLU A 107 16.32 11.29 4.23
C GLU A 107 15.29 11.06 5.34
N LEU A 108 14.09 10.57 4.98
CA LEU A 108 13.05 10.22 5.95
C LEU A 108 13.49 9.07 6.86
N SER A 109 14.15 8.04 6.31
CA SER A 109 14.64 6.90 7.09
C SER A 109 15.76 7.29 8.05
N GLU A 110 16.65 8.18 7.64
CA GLU A 110 17.71 8.73 8.49
C GLU A 110 17.11 9.59 9.62
N GLY A 111 16.11 10.43 9.31
CA GLY A 111 15.39 11.20 10.32
C GLY A 111 14.72 10.32 11.39
N LEU A 112 14.07 9.23 10.95
CA LEU A 112 13.45 8.26 11.87
C LEU A 112 14.47 7.51 12.72
N ALA A 113 15.63 7.15 12.14
CA ALA A 113 16.71 6.50 12.87
C ALA A 113 17.29 7.42 13.95
N ALA A 114 17.52 8.70 13.62
CA ALA A 114 18.01 9.70 14.56
C ALA A 114 17.00 9.95 15.70
N ASP A 115 15.71 10.06 15.38
CA ASP A 115 14.65 10.19 16.40
C ASP A 115 14.61 8.97 17.32
N SER A 116 14.74 7.76 16.76
CA SER A 116 14.78 6.51 17.55
C SER A 116 15.98 6.48 18.50
N GLU A 117 17.17 6.83 18.02
CA GLU A 117 18.39 6.84 18.84
C GLU A 117 18.28 7.85 19.99
N GLN A 118 17.73 9.04 19.73
CA GLN A 118 17.52 10.04 20.77
C GLN A 118 16.47 9.58 21.81
N LEU A 119 15.42 8.87 21.39
CA LEU A 119 14.46 8.26 22.31
C LEU A 119 15.10 7.19 23.21
N ASP A 120 16.02 6.40 22.67
CA ASP A 120 16.79 5.40 23.43
C ASP A 120 17.71 6.08 24.46
N GLN A 121 18.40 7.15 24.08
CA GLN A 121 19.21 7.96 25.01
C GLN A 121 18.37 8.55 26.15
N LEU A 122 17.19 9.10 25.83
CA LEU A 122 16.23 9.60 26.82
C LEU A 122 15.72 8.49 27.76
N ALA A 123 15.48 7.29 27.22
CA ALA A 123 15.06 6.13 28.01
C ALA A 123 16.15 5.69 29.01
N VAL A 124 17.42 5.69 28.58
CA VAL A 124 18.57 5.39 29.45
C VAL A 124 18.69 6.42 30.59
N MET A 125 18.63 7.72 30.27
CA MET A 125 18.70 8.79 31.28
C MET A 125 17.55 8.70 32.30
N PHE A 126 16.33 8.40 31.83
CA PHE A 126 15.19 8.19 32.71
C PHE A 126 15.37 6.95 33.60
N GLY A 127 15.86 5.85 33.05
CA GLY A 127 16.16 4.63 33.81
C GLY A 127 17.20 4.84 34.91
N LYS A 128 18.18 5.73 34.68
CA LYS A 128 19.17 6.17 35.67
C LYS A 128 18.66 7.21 36.65
N ARG A 129 17.41 7.69 36.51
CA ARG A 129 16.80 8.78 37.29
C ARG A 129 17.55 10.11 37.19
N GLU A 130 18.27 10.33 36.09
CA GLU A 130 18.94 11.61 35.79
C GLU A 130 17.92 12.67 35.33
N ILE A 131 16.76 12.23 34.82
CA ILE A 131 15.64 13.08 34.43
C ILE A 131 14.33 12.59 35.06
N SER A 132 13.43 13.52 35.35
CA SER A 132 12.10 13.24 35.91
C SER A 132 11.10 12.78 34.84
N ALA A 133 10.01 12.14 35.29
CA ALA A 133 8.93 11.74 34.38
C ALA A 133 8.24 12.91 33.66
N ARG A 134 8.33 14.13 34.21
CA ARG A 134 7.81 15.35 33.59
C ARG A 134 8.73 15.79 32.45
N GLU A 135 10.05 15.80 32.68
CA GLU A 135 11.05 16.16 31.67
C GLU A 135 11.09 15.14 30.53
N TRP A 136 11.02 13.85 30.82
CA TRP A 136 10.95 12.79 29.80
C TRP A 136 9.73 12.94 28.88
N ARG A 137 8.54 13.21 29.43
CA ARG A 137 7.33 13.45 28.63
C ARG A 137 7.47 14.68 27.75
N ALA A 138 7.97 15.78 28.31
CA ALA A 138 8.17 17.04 27.58
C ALA A 138 9.18 16.89 26.43
N ALA A 139 10.25 16.13 26.63
CA ALA A 139 11.26 15.87 25.59
C ALA A 139 10.73 14.96 24.46
N ARG A 140 9.89 13.97 24.79
CA ARG A 140 9.38 12.97 23.84
C ARG A 140 8.22 13.46 22.97
N GLU A 141 7.40 14.37 23.49
CA GLU A 141 6.20 14.87 22.82
C GLU A 141 6.43 15.46 21.41
N PRO A 142 7.44 16.33 21.16
CA PRO A 142 7.71 16.82 19.81
C PRO A 142 8.16 15.72 18.84
N MET A 143 8.91 14.72 19.31
CA MET A 143 9.45 13.62 18.48
C MET A 143 8.34 12.62 18.08
N ASN A 144 7.46 12.28 19.03
CA ASN A 144 6.26 11.51 18.74
C ASN A 144 5.26 12.30 17.87
N GLY A 145 5.19 13.63 18.05
CA GLY A 145 4.31 14.52 17.29
C GLY A 145 4.69 14.64 15.82
N ALA A 146 5.99 14.68 15.52
CA ALA A 146 6.51 14.59 14.15
C ALA A 146 6.12 13.25 13.48
N CYS A 147 6.17 12.14 14.23
CA CYS A 147 5.69 10.84 13.77
C CYS A 147 4.15 10.80 13.60
N ALA A 148 3.39 11.53 14.43
CA ALA A 148 1.93 11.55 14.39
C ALA A 148 1.32 12.34 13.22
N ILE A 149 2.01 13.36 12.68
CA ILE A 149 1.59 14.03 11.44
C ILE A 149 1.73 13.10 10.22
N GLY A 150 2.51 12.02 10.35
CA GLY A 150 2.65 10.91 9.40
C GLY A 150 1.68 9.74 9.60
N ASN A 151 0.52 9.91 10.25
CA ASN A 151 -0.48 8.84 10.39
C ASN A 151 -1.31 8.59 9.11
N GLY A 152 -0.57 8.11 8.12
CA GLY A 152 -0.98 7.43 6.91
C GLY A 152 0.31 7.07 6.18
N SER A 153 0.86 5.88 6.43
CA SER A 153 2.12 5.33 5.90
C SER A 153 3.43 5.89 6.50
N CYS A 154 4.08 5.09 7.35
CA CYS A 154 5.52 4.92 7.21
C CYS A 154 5.70 4.16 5.87
N ALA A 155 6.48 4.72 4.94
CA ALA A 155 6.63 4.28 3.54
C ALA A 155 5.44 4.59 2.59
N SER A 156 5.39 5.82 2.09
CA SER A 156 5.18 6.02 0.65
C SER A 156 6.41 6.76 0.11
N PRO A 157 7.12 6.24 -0.90
CA PRO A 157 8.08 7.07 -1.63
C PRO A 157 7.37 8.31 -2.17
N PRO A 158 8.06 9.46 -2.38
CA PRO A 158 7.51 10.49 -3.23
C PRO A 158 7.07 9.88 -4.55
N ARG A 159 5.81 10.15 -4.89
CA ARG A 159 5.36 9.88 -6.24
C ARG A 159 6.22 10.73 -7.16
N LEU A 160 7.10 10.06 -7.93
CA LEU A 160 7.60 10.56 -9.20
C LEU A 160 6.41 11.23 -9.91
N ARG A 161 6.47 12.55 -10.05
CA ARG A 161 5.50 13.29 -10.87
C ARG A 161 5.59 12.66 -12.26
N PRO A 162 4.49 12.18 -12.85
CA PRO A 162 4.49 11.98 -14.29
C PRO A 162 4.81 13.34 -14.90
N CYS A 163 5.84 13.40 -15.74
CA CYS A 163 6.06 14.52 -16.66
C CYS A 163 4.81 14.67 -17.54
N LEU A 164 3.83 15.41 -17.06
CA LEU A 164 2.63 15.78 -17.81
C LEU A 164 2.97 17.00 -18.68
N ALA A 165 3.78 16.78 -19.72
CA ALA A 165 3.84 17.63 -20.91
C ALA A 165 4.74 17.01 -22.00
N CYS A 166 4.18 16.15 -22.84
CA CYS A 166 4.69 15.93 -24.20
C CYS A 166 3.52 15.56 -25.14
N PRO A 167 2.92 16.52 -25.85
CA PRO A 167 2.03 16.23 -26.96
C PRO A 167 2.92 16.02 -28.20
N GLY A 168 3.36 14.80 -28.47
CA GLY A 168 4.09 14.52 -29.71
C GLY A 168 4.94 13.26 -29.68
N ARG A 169 4.79 12.47 -30.75
CA ARG A 169 5.52 11.26 -31.13
C ARG A 169 6.98 11.24 -30.63
N GLN A 170 7.28 10.24 -29.78
CA GLN A 170 8.60 9.84 -29.30
C GLN A 170 9.62 9.89 -30.45
N GLU A 171 10.78 10.56 -30.30
CA GLU A 171 12.12 10.11 -30.76
C GLU A 171 13.29 11.05 -30.33
N SER A 172 13.13 12.29 -29.81
CA SER A 172 14.30 13.20 -29.67
C SER A 172 14.67 13.79 -28.28
N CYS A 173 14.13 13.33 -27.14
CA CYS A 173 14.44 13.96 -25.83
C CYS A 173 15.70 13.46 -25.10
N ALA A 174 16.52 12.58 -25.68
CA ALA A 174 17.69 12.01 -25.00
C ALA A 174 18.91 12.96 -24.87
N SER A 175 18.85 14.21 -25.36
CA SER A 175 20.05 15.05 -25.52
C SER A 175 20.16 16.29 -24.61
N SER A 176 19.15 16.61 -23.80
CA SER A 176 19.19 17.87 -23.02
C SER A 176 18.95 17.57 -21.56
N GLY A 177 20.01 17.12 -20.88
CA GLY A 177 20.02 17.07 -19.42
C GLY A 177 19.84 18.46 -18.86
N LEU A 178 18.69 18.73 -18.24
CA LEU A 178 18.46 19.74 -17.21
C LEU A 178 17.09 19.45 -16.58
N CYS A 179 17.10 19.52 -15.24
CA CYS A 179 16.10 19.15 -14.25
C CYS A 179 14.63 19.49 -14.55
#